data_AF-D0MXS9-F1
#
_entry.id   AF-D0MXS9-F1
#
_cell.length_a   1.000
_cell.length_b   1.000
_cell.length_c   1.000
_cell.angle_alpha   90.00
_cell.angle_beta   90.00
_cell.angle_gamma   90.00
#
_symmetry.space_group_name_H-M   'P 1'
#
loop_
_entity.id
_entity.type
_entity.pdbx_description
1 polymer ?
#
loop_
_entity_poly.entity_id
_entity_poly.type
_entity_poly.pdbx_seq_one_letter_code
_entity_poly.pdbx_strand_id
1 'polypeptide(L)'
;MKKVTLLQATLVALAARCATASLTDPDVGEGYNFLQDTVRGATEKLIGTLAPNAQATTTTAQQGPTSGEFFVPFGTDEPSEELFVHNSSLEKIVPIINVAEEALNQPIPTNDWWGNLIHVTDLKNVSNYAAWSNPYAVKLPREAPYGLQTCYSYTYREIGSEVNGTVKYYNHSYHNDLTLSSEEFFSYEPKYEVYEWDEGGAKLRTCDETTCKCMDSALVSGMAFVCDGLTPRIDTEHNITYVDDSAPGKFVIHLNNSQTWVLYASDKSLSLRVEEPVVFSVNASGSSLVADKGYSGTIRVAILPEEAADDTVYDEYASCMVMGGGVSMESRTGYSLHWDVEGSTCESVGLLHFALPHQVESMTGSPTKTTSPGAIVMHSATRGLMVGQVTTNPTWSFVEPEADFEVDFYPARKPSPWIVLETDMLRTLQKDIMGNWSDWDADSWYYNGKYFQKYASLCLMAADSSVVGPDTLLLSFCLEKLEKMIGRC
;
A
#
# COMPACT_ATOMS: atom_id res chain seq x y z
N MET A 1 -9.81 -52.03 -54.83
CA MET A 1 -10.90 -51.26 -55.50
C MET A 1 -10.54 -49.78 -55.34
N LYS A 2 -9.93 -49.12 -56.33
CA LYS A 2 -10.58 -48.30 -57.41
C LYS A 2 -11.54 -47.28 -56.79
N LYS A 3 -11.38 -45.94 -56.84
CA LYS A 3 -10.90 -44.95 -57.84
C LYS A 3 -10.50 -43.63 -57.11
N VAL A 4 -9.38 -42.94 -57.41
CA VAL A 4 -9.07 -41.99 -58.52
C VAL A 4 -9.85 -40.66 -58.41
N THR A 5 -9.23 -39.56 -57.91
CA THR A 5 -8.51 -38.43 -58.58
C THR A 5 -9.41 -37.40 -59.27
N LEU A 6 -9.33 -36.10 -58.90
CA LEU A 6 -8.95 -34.99 -59.82
C LEU A 6 -8.73 -33.63 -59.12
N LEU A 7 -7.56 -33.04 -59.40
CA LEU A 7 -7.24 -31.61 -59.37
C LEU A 7 -8.25 -30.77 -60.18
N GLN A 8 -8.42 -29.48 -59.83
CA GLN A 8 -8.26 -28.39 -60.80
C GLN A 8 -7.77 -27.11 -60.11
N ALA A 9 -6.74 -26.52 -60.72
CA ALA A 9 -6.20 -25.20 -60.43
C ALA A 9 -6.81 -24.16 -61.38
N THR A 10 -6.54 -22.89 -61.04
CA THR A 10 -6.34 -21.68 -61.89
C THR A 10 -7.46 -20.64 -62.09
N LEU A 11 -7.02 -19.37 -61.87
CA LEU A 11 -7.32 -18.09 -62.55
C LEU A 11 -8.27 -17.05 -61.89
N VAL A 12 -7.63 -16.05 -61.26
CA VAL A 12 -7.69 -14.59 -61.46
C VAL A 12 -9.06 -13.91 -61.62
N ALA A 13 -9.34 -12.95 -60.73
CA ALA A 13 -9.96 -11.68 -61.10
C ALA A 13 -9.47 -10.56 -60.16
N LEU A 14 -8.72 -9.61 -60.73
CA LEU A 14 -8.54 -8.27 -60.17
C LEU A 14 -9.91 -7.59 -60.03
N ALA A 15 -10.17 -7.00 -58.87
CA ALA A 15 -11.14 -5.92 -58.75
C ALA A 15 -10.46 -4.76 -58.02
N ALA A 16 -9.86 -3.87 -58.81
CA ALA A 16 -9.55 -2.53 -58.37
C ALA A 16 -10.85 -1.84 -57.94
N ARG A 17 -10.92 -1.41 -56.67
CA ARG A 17 -11.76 -0.29 -56.30
C ARG A 17 -10.85 0.83 -55.83
N CYS A 18 -10.70 1.81 -56.71
CA CYS A 18 -10.24 3.14 -56.37
C CYS A 18 -11.07 3.66 -55.20
N ALA A 19 -10.45 3.83 -54.03
CA ALA A 19 -10.85 4.90 -53.15
C ALA A 19 -10.01 6.11 -53.59
N THR A 20 -10.64 7.04 -54.30
CA THR A 20 -10.09 8.37 -54.55
C THR A 20 -9.72 8.97 -53.20
N ALA A 21 -8.42 9.18 -52.96
CA ALA A 21 -7.96 10.02 -51.87
C ALA A 21 -8.62 11.39 -52.04
N SER A 22 -9.40 11.81 -51.04
CA SER A 22 -9.76 13.22 -50.91
C SER A 22 -8.45 13.96 -50.64
N LEU A 23 -7.95 14.66 -51.67
CA LEU A 23 -6.95 15.71 -51.53
C LEU A 23 -7.61 16.88 -50.78
N THR A 24 -7.62 16.78 -49.46
CA THR A 24 -7.86 17.91 -48.59
C THR A 24 -6.78 17.89 -47.53
N ASP A 25 -5.64 18.48 -47.86
CA ASP A 25 -4.72 19.03 -46.87
C ASP A 25 -5.52 19.98 -45.95
N PRO A 26 -5.30 19.95 -44.62
CA PRO A 26 -5.71 21.08 -43.81
C PRO A 26 -4.84 22.28 -44.17
N ASP A 27 -5.50 23.29 -44.75
CA ASP A 27 -5.03 24.64 -45.00
C ASP A 27 -4.41 25.24 -43.73
N VAL A 28 -3.08 25.30 -43.67
CA VAL A 28 -2.34 26.13 -42.73
C VAL A 28 -2.49 27.57 -43.20
N GLY A 29 -3.54 28.22 -42.70
CA GLY A 29 -4.04 29.51 -43.18
C GLY A 29 -2.98 30.54 -43.58
N GLU A 30 -3.32 31.35 -44.58
CA GLU A 30 -2.46 32.40 -45.14
C GLU A 30 -1.87 33.31 -44.05
N GLY A 31 -0.53 33.27 -43.92
CA GLY A 31 0.21 34.18 -43.05
C GLY A 31 1.57 33.68 -42.55
N TYR A 32 1.87 32.38 -42.63
CA TYR A 32 3.15 31.86 -42.12
C TYR A 32 4.27 31.96 -43.16
N ASN A 33 5.16 32.96 -43.01
CA ASN A 33 6.38 33.10 -43.79
C ASN A 33 7.59 32.75 -42.91
N PHE A 34 8.19 31.59 -43.14
CA PHE A 34 9.31 31.01 -42.37
C PHE A 34 10.63 31.83 -42.41
N LEU A 35 10.64 32.98 -43.08
CA LEU A 35 11.83 33.83 -43.27
C LEU A 35 11.88 35.07 -42.38
N GLN A 36 10.90 35.33 -41.49
CA GLN A 36 10.84 36.62 -40.78
C GLN A 36 11.10 36.66 -39.28
N ASP A 37 11.19 35.54 -38.54
CA ASP A 37 11.46 35.61 -37.11
C ASP A 37 12.80 34.98 -36.74
N THR A 38 13.74 35.83 -36.33
CA THR A 38 15.01 35.38 -35.74
C THR A 38 14.76 34.74 -34.37
N VAL A 39 15.52 33.68 -34.08
CA VAL A 39 15.51 32.86 -32.85
C VAL A 39 15.46 33.68 -31.54
N ARG A 40 15.91 34.95 -31.56
CA ARG A 40 15.85 35.86 -30.41
C ARG A 40 14.42 36.18 -29.95
N GLY A 41 13.43 36.26 -30.85
CA GLY A 41 12.05 36.59 -30.49
C GLY A 41 11.31 35.48 -29.75
N ALA A 42 11.67 34.21 -30.00
CA ALA A 42 11.11 33.07 -29.28
C ALA A 42 11.70 32.95 -27.86
N THR A 43 12.97 33.32 -27.68
CA THR A 43 13.65 33.26 -26.38
C THR A 43 13.16 34.33 -25.40
N GLU A 44 12.78 35.52 -25.87
CA GLU A 44 12.27 36.61 -25.01
C GLU A 44 10.84 36.36 -24.49
N LYS A 45 10.09 35.42 -25.08
CA LYS A 45 8.75 35.02 -24.61
C LYS A 45 8.77 33.90 -23.56
N LEU A 46 9.84 33.09 -23.55
CA LEU A 46 10.07 31.97 -22.63
C LEU A 46 10.76 32.39 -21.33
N ILE A 47 11.55 33.47 -21.36
CA ILE A 47 12.23 33.99 -20.18
C ILE A 47 11.45 35.23 -19.70
N GLY A 48 10.33 34.99 -19.03
CA GLY A 48 9.66 36.02 -18.23
C GLY A 48 10.68 36.69 -17.31
N THR A 49 10.64 38.02 -17.26
CA THR A 49 11.59 38.86 -16.53
C THR A 49 11.50 38.54 -15.03
N LEU A 50 12.46 37.78 -14.51
CA LEU A 50 12.64 37.62 -13.06
C LEU A 50 13.10 38.96 -12.47
N ALA A 51 12.16 39.71 -11.90
CA ALA A 51 12.47 40.81 -10.99
C ALA A 51 12.42 40.29 -9.55
N PRO A 52 13.42 40.62 -8.70
CA PRO A 52 13.48 40.13 -7.33
C PRO A 52 12.61 41.00 -6.41
N ASN A 53 11.71 40.35 -5.67
CA ASN A 53 11.27 40.64 -4.29
C ASN A 53 9.76 40.43 -4.11
N ALA A 54 9.41 39.38 -3.38
CA ALA A 54 8.30 39.40 -2.43
C ALA A 54 8.73 38.58 -1.20
N GLN A 55 8.65 39.21 -0.03
CA GLN A 55 9.04 38.61 1.25
C GLN A 55 8.12 37.43 1.57
N ALA A 56 8.71 36.25 1.77
CA ALA A 56 8.00 35.10 2.34
C ALA A 56 7.77 35.34 3.83
N THR A 57 6.51 35.34 4.24
CA THR A 57 6.10 35.31 5.65
C THR A 57 6.31 33.88 6.13
N THR A 58 7.34 33.64 6.94
CA THR A 58 7.62 32.35 7.56
C THR A 58 6.56 32.03 8.62
N THR A 59 5.69 31.06 8.34
CA THR A 59 4.96 30.31 9.36
C THR A 59 5.83 29.12 9.76
N THR A 60 6.52 29.22 10.89
CA THR A 60 7.28 28.13 11.49
C THR A 60 6.32 27.06 12.02
N ALA A 61 6.12 25.99 11.27
CA ALA A 61 5.79 24.69 11.84
C ALA A 61 7.12 24.04 12.29
N GLN A 62 7.21 23.67 13.57
CA GLN A 62 8.38 23.00 14.13
C GLN A 62 8.56 21.62 13.45
N GLN A 63 9.49 21.53 12.49
CA GLN A 63 10.07 20.25 12.09
C GLN A 63 10.98 19.74 13.21
N GLY A 64 10.79 18.48 13.61
CA GLY A 64 11.71 17.78 14.49
C GLY A 64 13.12 17.67 13.87
N PRO A 65 14.17 17.44 14.66
CA PRO A 65 15.54 17.82 14.29
C PRO A 65 16.25 16.94 13.25
N THR A 66 15.59 16.01 12.57
CA THR A 66 16.29 14.88 11.88
C THR A 66 15.80 14.48 10.49
N SER A 67 14.69 15.00 9.94
CA SER A 67 14.40 14.77 8.52
C SER A 67 15.20 15.77 7.67
N GLY A 68 16.16 15.28 6.89
CA GLY A 68 16.94 16.14 6.00
C GLY A 68 16.10 16.81 4.91
N GLU A 69 16.76 17.44 3.95
CA GLU A 69 16.16 18.09 2.76
C GLU A 69 15.21 17.19 1.93
N PHE A 70 15.06 15.91 2.27
CA PHE A 70 14.29 14.94 1.49
C PHE A 70 12.78 14.89 1.76
N PHE A 71 12.32 15.36 2.92
CA PHE A 71 10.89 15.47 3.24
C PHE A 71 10.39 16.93 3.18
N VAL A 72 11.13 17.80 2.49
CA VAL A 72 10.66 19.15 2.21
C VAL A 72 9.61 19.12 1.10
N PRO A 73 8.59 19.98 1.16
CA PRO A 73 7.60 20.08 0.10
C PRO A 73 8.26 20.55 -1.22
N PHE A 74 7.86 19.98 -2.35
CA PHE A 74 8.27 20.45 -3.68
C PHE A 74 7.72 21.86 -4.00
N GLY A 75 6.56 22.18 -3.44
CA GLY A 75 5.89 23.47 -3.51
C GLY A 75 4.73 23.49 -2.52
N THR A 76 4.34 24.69 -2.07
CA THR A 76 3.24 24.89 -1.12
C THR A 76 2.10 25.72 -1.71
N ASP A 77 2.23 26.13 -2.96
CA ASP A 77 1.20 26.85 -3.67
C ASP A 77 0.00 25.94 -3.92
N GLU A 78 -1.20 26.49 -3.78
CA GLU A 78 -2.44 25.75 -4.08
C GLU A 78 -2.49 25.34 -5.56
N PRO A 79 -3.03 24.16 -5.89
CA PRO A 79 -3.28 23.78 -7.28
C PRO A 79 -4.14 24.81 -8.00
N SER A 80 -3.85 25.08 -9.29
CA SER A 80 -4.63 26.02 -10.09
C SER A 80 -6.10 25.61 -10.15
N GLU A 81 -7.00 26.46 -9.65
CA GLU A 81 -8.46 26.25 -9.71
C GLU A 81 -8.99 26.27 -11.16
N GLU A 82 -8.26 26.89 -12.10
CA GLU A 82 -8.62 26.91 -13.52
C GLU A 82 -8.34 25.55 -14.19
N LEU A 83 -7.25 24.88 -13.81
CA LEU A 83 -6.87 23.57 -14.36
C LEU A 83 -7.49 22.41 -13.58
N PHE A 84 -7.66 22.58 -12.27
CA PHE A 84 -8.13 21.56 -11.34
C PHE A 84 -9.36 22.08 -10.58
N VAL A 85 -10.52 21.98 -11.23
CA VAL A 85 -11.79 22.41 -10.64
C VAL A 85 -12.12 21.52 -9.43
N HIS A 86 -12.32 22.17 -8.27
CA HIS A 86 -12.68 21.47 -7.04
C HIS A 86 -13.98 20.67 -7.20
N ASN A 87 -13.96 19.41 -6.77
CA ASN A 87 -15.12 18.52 -6.86
C ASN A 87 -15.20 17.54 -5.68
N SER A 88 -16.27 17.62 -4.91
CA SER A 88 -16.55 16.71 -3.78
C SER A 88 -17.43 15.51 -4.15
N SER A 89 -17.64 15.23 -5.44
CA SER A 89 -18.49 14.11 -5.86
C SER A 89 -17.96 12.74 -5.45
N LEU A 90 -16.67 12.63 -5.10
CA LEU A 90 -16.05 11.36 -4.69
C LEU A 90 -16.73 10.77 -3.44
N GLU A 91 -17.15 11.60 -2.49
CA GLU A 91 -17.88 11.18 -1.28
C GLU A 91 -19.17 10.44 -1.60
N LYS A 92 -19.79 10.74 -2.76
CA LYS A 92 -21.01 10.07 -3.22
C LYS A 92 -20.73 8.70 -3.84
N ILE A 93 -19.53 8.49 -4.36
CA ILE A 93 -19.12 7.26 -5.04
C ILE A 93 -18.49 6.29 -4.04
N VAL A 94 -17.67 6.82 -3.12
CA VAL A 94 -16.91 6.06 -2.13
C VAL A 94 -17.07 6.74 -0.77
N PRO A 95 -18.21 6.57 -0.08
CA PRO A 95 -18.44 7.21 1.21
C PRO A 95 -17.48 6.65 2.28
N ILE A 96 -17.03 7.53 3.17
CA ILE A 96 -16.36 7.17 4.42
C ILE A 96 -17.43 6.88 5.49
N ILE A 97 -17.26 5.82 6.28
CA ILE A 97 -18.29 5.36 7.24
C ILE A 97 -17.78 5.14 8.66
N ASN A 98 -16.47 4.95 8.84
CA ASN A 98 -15.85 4.64 10.14
C ASN A 98 -14.68 5.60 10.40
N VAL A 99 -14.84 6.89 10.10
CA VAL A 99 -13.84 7.94 10.39
C VAL A 99 -14.44 8.90 11.39
N ALA A 100 -13.70 9.20 12.45
CA ALA A 100 -14.14 10.13 13.47
C ALA A 100 -14.23 11.56 12.91
N GLU A 101 -15.21 12.34 13.36
CA GLU A 101 -15.42 13.71 12.87
C GLU A 101 -14.19 14.60 13.15
N GLU A 102 -13.55 14.39 14.32
CA GLU A 102 -12.32 15.09 14.70
C GLU A 102 -11.13 14.83 13.76
N ALA A 103 -11.15 13.71 13.03
CA ALA A 103 -10.07 13.30 12.13
C ALA A 103 -10.25 13.83 10.70
N LEU A 104 -11.37 14.50 10.39
CA LEU A 104 -11.64 15.06 9.06
C LEU A 104 -10.87 16.35 8.75
N ASN A 105 -10.10 16.86 9.72
CA ASN A 105 -9.23 18.03 9.56
C ASN A 105 -7.89 17.68 8.88
N GLN A 106 -7.61 16.40 8.66
CA GLN A 106 -6.41 15.89 8.00
C GLN A 106 -6.77 15.06 6.76
N PRO A 107 -5.90 15.04 5.73
CA PRO A 107 -6.13 14.21 4.55
C PRO A 107 -6.24 12.72 4.91
N ILE A 108 -7.30 12.07 4.43
CA ILE A 108 -7.48 10.62 4.58
C ILE A 108 -6.66 9.91 3.50
N PRO A 109 -5.75 8.99 3.84
CA PRO A 109 -4.97 8.25 2.85
C PRO A 109 -5.85 7.27 2.08
N THR A 110 -5.73 7.27 0.75
CA THR A 110 -6.59 6.47 -0.14
C THR A 110 -6.02 5.11 -0.51
N ASN A 111 -4.74 4.86 -0.22
CA ASN A 111 -4.01 3.66 -0.67
C ASN A 111 -3.27 2.94 0.47
N ASP A 112 -3.60 3.27 1.72
CA ASP A 112 -3.02 2.62 2.89
C ASP A 112 -3.64 1.25 3.14
N TRP A 113 -2.86 0.39 3.80
CA TRP A 113 -3.20 -1.02 4.03
C TRP A 113 -4.48 -1.21 4.87
N TRP A 114 -4.87 -0.19 5.64
CA TRP A 114 -6.05 -0.16 6.51
C TRP A 114 -7.27 0.53 5.87
N GLY A 115 -7.17 1.03 4.63
CA GLY A 115 -8.26 1.76 3.96
C GLY A 115 -9.58 0.98 3.85
N ASN A 116 -9.54 -0.36 3.85
CA ASN A 116 -10.75 -1.21 3.89
C ASN A 116 -11.58 -1.04 5.18
N LEU A 117 -11.00 -0.51 6.26
CA LEU A 117 -11.71 -0.31 7.52
C LEU A 117 -12.59 0.93 7.54
N ILE A 118 -12.35 1.90 6.63
CA ILE A 118 -13.07 3.18 6.61
C ILE A 118 -14.11 3.31 5.48
N HIS A 119 -14.24 2.28 4.64
CA HIS A 119 -15.15 2.25 3.50
C HIS A 119 -16.05 1.01 3.50
N VAL A 120 -17.25 1.11 2.89
CA VAL A 120 -18.10 -0.06 2.61
C VAL A 120 -17.58 -0.70 1.33
N THR A 121 -17.38 -2.01 1.36
CA THR A 121 -16.75 -2.69 0.22
C THR A 121 -17.65 -3.67 -0.53
N ASP A 122 -18.91 -3.87 -0.13
CA ASP A 122 -19.82 -4.78 -0.82
C ASP A 122 -21.17 -4.20 -1.27
N LEU A 123 -21.76 -4.92 -2.24
CA LEU A 123 -23.16 -4.78 -2.63
C LEU A 123 -24.02 -5.12 -1.40
N LYS A 124 -24.46 -4.08 -0.68
CA LYS A 124 -25.54 -4.03 0.34
C LYS A 124 -25.15 -3.63 1.77
N ASN A 125 -23.98 -3.06 2.04
CA ASN A 125 -23.59 -2.65 3.40
C ASN A 125 -23.55 -3.82 4.40
N VAL A 126 -23.30 -5.05 3.93
CA VAL A 126 -23.40 -6.26 4.78
C VAL A 126 -22.05 -6.89 5.10
N SER A 127 -20.96 -6.53 4.39
CA SER A 127 -19.62 -7.02 4.73
C SER A 127 -18.50 -6.01 4.47
N ASN A 128 -17.50 -6.04 5.35
CA ASN A 128 -16.25 -5.28 5.23
C ASN A 128 -15.11 -6.23 4.81
N TYR A 129 -14.23 -5.77 3.89
CA TYR A 129 -13.00 -6.49 3.56
C TYR A 129 -11.94 -6.37 4.66
N ALA A 130 -11.00 -7.32 4.67
CA ALA A 130 -9.90 -7.32 5.62
C ALA A 130 -8.89 -6.21 5.32
N ALA A 131 -8.33 -5.64 6.39
CA ALA A 131 -7.06 -4.94 6.36
C ALA A 131 -5.92 -5.89 6.79
N TRP A 132 -4.72 -5.67 6.26
CA TRP A 132 -3.60 -6.61 6.38
C TRP A 132 -2.41 -5.99 7.12
N SER A 133 -2.47 -5.99 8.45
CA SER A 133 -1.42 -5.43 9.31
C SER A 133 -0.12 -6.24 9.31
N ASN A 134 -0.25 -7.56 9.07
CA ASN A 134 0.77 -8.58 9.24
C ASN A 134 1.34 -8.67 10.69
N PRO A 135 1.44 -9.88 11.27
CA PRO A 135 1.04 -11.17 10.69
C PRO A 135 -0.49 -11.37 10.63
N TYR A 136 -1.26 -10.46 11.23
CA TYR A 136 -2.71 -10.57 11.30
C TYR A 136 -3.42 -9.85 10.15
N ALA A 137 -4.52 -10.46 9.69
CA ALA A 137 -5.59 -9.78 8.97
C ALA A 137 -6.67 -9.37 9.96
N VAL A 138 -7.26 -8.18 9.78
CA VAL A 138 -8.30 -7.66 10.67
C VAL A 138 -9.53 -7.15 9.93
N LYS A 139 -10.68 -7.23 10.58
CA LYS A 139 -11.97 -6.74 10.07
C LYS A 139 -12.82 -6.12 11.16
N LEU A 140 -13.67 -5.20 10.75
CA LEU A 140 -14.78 -4.68 11.54
C LEU A 140 -16.06 -5.37 11.05
N PRO A 141 -16.61 -6.34 11.77
CA PRO A 141 -17.77 -7.07 11.32
C PRO A 141 -19.05 -6.22 11.45
N ARG A 142 -19.96 -6.41 10.49
CA ARG A 142 -21.31 -5.80 10.45
C ARG A 142 -22.39 -6.73 11.03
N GLU A 143 -22.02 -7.98 11.33
CA GLU A 143 -22.86 -8.96 12.01
C GLU A 143 -22.11 -9.48 13.25
N ALA A 144 -22.84 -9.89 14.28
CA ALA A 144 -22.25 -10.42 15.49
C ALA A 144 -21.38 -11.68 15.20
N PRO A 145 -20.28 -11.90 15.94
CA PRO A 145 -19.78 -11.08 17.05
C PRO A 145 -19.14 -9.77 16.58
N TYR A 146 -19.56 -8.66 17.18
CA TYR A 146 -19.04 -7.32 16.92
C TYR A 146 -17.68 -7.09 17.61
N GLY A 147 -16.88 -6.14 17.16
CA GLY A 147 -15.55 -5.84 17.72
C GLY A 147 -14.44 -5.83 16.66
N LEU A 148 -13.17 -6.00 17.06
CA LEU A 148 -12.08 -6.19 16.10
C LEU A 148 -11.88 -7.69 15.87
N GLN A 149 -12.28 -8.18 14.70
CA GLN A 149 -11.96 -9.54 14.28
C GLN A 149 -10.52 -9.62 13.80
N THR A 150 -9.85 -10.70 14.18
CA THR A 150 -8.45 -10.99 13.85
C THR A 150 -8.34 -12.40 13.27
N CYS A 151 -7.44 -12.57 12.31
CA CYS A 151 -7.19 -13.82 11.61
C CYS A 151 -5.69 -13.98 11.36
N TYR A 152 -5.11 -15.10 11.78
CA TYR A 152 -3.79 -15.52 11.33
C TYR A 152 -3.92 -16.38 10.07
N SER A 153 -4.09 -15.68 8.97
CA SER A 153 -4.58 -16.24 7.71
C SER A 153 -3.65 -17.30 7.10
N TYR A 154 -2.37 -17.30 7.48
CA TYR A 154 -1.37 -18.26 6.99
C TYR A 154 -1.78 -19.72 7.27
N THR A 155 -2.44 -19.98 8.40
CA THR A 155 -2.99 -21.30 8.78
C THR A 155 -3.95 -21.84 7.72
N TYR A 156 -4.64 -20.94 7.02
CA TYR A 156 -5.67 -21.25 6.02
C TYR A 156 -5.17 -21.06 4.60
N ARG A 157 -3.84 -21.07 4.40
CA ARG A 157 -3.27 -20.88 3.06
C ARG A 157 -3.56 -22.09 2.18
N GLU A 158 -4.28 -21.83 1.10
CA GLU A 158 -4.48 -22.79 0.03
C GLU A 158 -3.54 -22.49 -1.13
N ILE A 159 -2.84 -23.52 -1.60
CA ILE A 159 -1.94 -23.45 -2.76
C ILE A 159 -2.62 -24.18 -3.92
N GLY A 160 -2.82 -23.49 -5.04
CA GLY A 160 -3.42 -24.09 -6.22
C GLY A 160 -2.56 -25.23 -6.81
N SER A 161 -3.17 -26.05 -7.67
CA SER A 161 -2.46 -27.16 -8.30
C SER A 161 -1.23 -26.71 -9.09
N GLU A 162 -0.13 -27.43 -8.92
CA GLU A 162 1.08 -27.20 -9.67
C GLU A 162 0.95 -27.68 -11.12
N VAL A 163 1.36 -26.85 -12.07
CA VAL A 163 1.45 -27.19 -13.49
C VAL A 163 2.85 -26.80 -13.97
N ASN A 164 3.65 -27.77 -14.39
CA ASN A 164 5.03 -27.59 -14.88
C ASN A 164 5.95 -26.84 -13.88
N GLY A 165 5.96 -27.20 -12.59
CA GLY A 165 6.82 -26.53 -11.61
C GLY A 165 6.28 -25.20 -11.08
N THR A 166 5.09 -24.75 -11.49
CA THR A 166 4.54 -23.45 -11.13
C THR A 166 3.12 -23.56 -10.60
N VAL A 167 2.81 -22.80 -9.56
CA VAL A 167 1.46 -22.65 -9.02
C VAL A 167 0.84 -21.36 -9.54
N LYS A 168 -0.41 -21.41 -9.99
CA LYS A 168 -1.12 -20.25 -10.56
C LYS A 168 -1.56 -19.23 -9.50
N TYR A 169 -1.93 -19.70 -8.31
CA TYR A 169 -2.41 -18.85 -7.22
C TYR A 169 -2.17 -19.52 -5.88
N TYR A 170 -2.10 -18.69 -4.84
CA TYR A 170 -2.36 -19.10 -3.47
C TYR A 170 -3.38 -18.14 -2.89
N ASN A 171 -4.20 -18.60 -1.97
CA ASN A 171 -5.23 -17.82 -1.32
C ASN A 171 -5.12 -17.97 0.20
N HIS A 172 -5.57 -16.95 0.92
CA HIS A 172 -5.70 -16.98 2.37
C HIS A 172 -7.17 -16.72 2.71
N SER A 173 -7.86 -17.77 3.11
CA SER A 173 -9.24 -17.65 3.59
C SER A 173 -9.26 -16.88 4.91
N TYR A 174 -10.25 -15.99 5.07
CA TYR A 174 -10.43 -15.27 6.31
C TYR A 174 -11.37 -16.04 7.23
N HIS A 175 -10.92 -16.30 8.45
CA HIS A 175 -11.64 -16.99 9.51
C HIS A 175 -11.66 -16.10 10.75
N ASN A 176 -12.70 -16.20 11.59
CA ASN A 176 -12.72 -15.49 12.86
C ASN A 176 -11.92 -16.26 13.93
N ASP A 177 -10.59 -16.13 13.89
CA ASP A 177 -9.73 -16.77 14.90
C ASP A 177 -10.02 -16.20 16.28
N LEU A 178 -10.04 -14.86 16.42
CA LEU A 178 -10.49 -14.15 17.61
C LEU A 178 -11.16 -12.81 17.25
N THR A 179 -12.31 -12.52 17.84
CA THR A 179 -12.91 -11.18 17.91
C THR A 179 -12.62 -10.58 19.27
N LEU A 180 -11.95 -9.44 19.31
CA LEU A 180 -11.78 -8.67 20.54
C LEU A 180 -12.95 -7.71 20.68
N SER A 181 -13.75 -7.92 21.73
CA SER A 181 -15.05 -7.32 21.91
C SER A 181 -15.33 -7.00 23.38
N SER A 182 -16.58 -6.61 23.63
CA SER A 182 -17.13 -6.37 24.95
C SER A 182 -18.51 -7.00 25.07
N GLU A 183 -18.87 -7.44 26.28
CA GLU A 183 -20.21 -7.97 26.58
C GLU A 183 -21.31 -6.94 26.27
N GLU A 184 -21.00 -5.66 26.47
CA GLU A 184 -21.88 -4.54 26.15
C GLU A 184 -22.24 -4.48 24.65
N PHE A 185 -21.34 -4.91 23.75
CA PHE A 185 -21.56 -4.91 22.29
C PHE A 185 -22.12 -6.22 21.77
N PHE A 186 -22.40 -7.20 22.63
CA PHE A 186 -22.76 -8.53 22.17
C PHE A 186 -24.08 -8.55 21.38
N SER A 187 -25.03 -7.69 21.74
CA SER A 187 -26.39 -7.67 21.18
C SER A 187 -26.65 -6.59 20.11
N TYR A 188 -25.75 -5.64 19.92
CA TYR A 188 -25.91 -4.54 18.97
C TYR A 188 -24.56 -4.05 18.44
N GLU A 189 -24.57 -3.55 17.20
CA GLU A 189 -23.37 -3.04 16.55
C GLU A 189 -22.83 -1.80 17.30
N PRO A 190 -21.56 -1.81 17.73
CA PRO A 190 -20.92 -0.64 18.31
C PRO A 190 -20.54 0.36 17.22
N LYS A 191 -20.29 1.61 17.62
CA LYS A 191 -19.75 2.61 16.70
C LYS A 191 -18.25 2.35 16.49
N TYR A 192 -17.84 2.13 15.25
CA TYR A 192 -16.43 2.00 14.87
C TYR A 192 -15.90 3.31 14.28
N GLU A 193 -14.77 3.80 14.79
CA GLU A 193 -14.17 5.05 14.32
C GLU A 193 -12.65 4.95 14.27
N VAL A 194 -12.07 5.13 13.08
CA VAL A 194 -10.66 5.49 12.93
C VAL A 194 -10.54 6.98 13.23
N TYR A 195 -9.78 7.33 14.27
CA TYR A 195 -9.72 8.71 14.78
C TYR A 195 -8.34 9.36 14.64
N GLU A 196 -7.31 8.58 14.33
CA GLU A 196 -5.94 9.06 14.18
C GLU A 196 -5.15 8.08 13.29
N TRP A 197 -4.17 8.56 12.54
CA TRP A 197 -3.27 7.75 11.73
C TRP A 197 -1.94 8.45 11.50
N ASP A 198 -0.92 7.64 11.22
CA ASP A 198 0.45 8.05 10.90
C ASP A 198 1.07 7.07 9.88
N GLU A 199 2.37 7.18 9.60
CA GLU A 199 3.04 6.27 8.67
C GLU A 199 3.13 4.81 9.17
N GLY A 200 2.99 4.59 10.48
CA GLY A 200 3.03 3.28 11.14
C GLY A 200 1.68 2.55 11.14
N GLY A 201 0.56 3.27 11.13
CA GLY A 201 -0.77 2.67 11.14
C GLY A 201 -1.92 3.62 11.45
N ALA A 202 -2.98 3.06 12.05
CA ALA A 202 -4.19 3.80 12.38
C ALA A 202 -4.70 3.42 13.77
N LYS A 203 -5.33 4.36 14.47
CA LYS A 203 -5.98 4.11 15.76
C LYS A 203 -7.48 3.97 15.56
N LEU A 204 -8.01 2.86 16.06
CA LEU A 204 -9.41 2.50 16.01
C LEU A 204 -10.03 2.65 17.40
N ARG A 205 -11.25 3.19 17.44
CA ARG A 205 -12.10 3.22 18.61
C ARG A 205 -13.39 2.46 18.33
N THR A 206 -13.81 1.63 19.28
CA THR A 206 -15.08 0.88 19.25
C THR A 206 -15.90 1.25 20.48
N CYS A 207 -17.03 1.93 20.30
CA CYS A 207 -17.79 2.53 21.41
C CYS A 207 -19.20 1.96 21.57
N ASP A 208 -19.63 1.91 22.83
CA ASP A 208 -21.04 1.81 23.18
C ASP A 208 -21.68 3.19 22.98
N GLU A 209 -22.67 3.28 22.11
CA GLU A 209 -23.45 4.52 22.00
C GLU A 209 -24.30 4.78 23.26
N THR A 210 -24.67 3.73 24.01
CA THR A 210 -25.53 3.84 25.19
C THR A 210 -24.76 4.30 26.43
N THR A 211 -23.60 3.71 26.71
CA THR A 211 -22.79 4.04 27.89
C THR A 211 -21.66 5.04 27.60
N CYS A 212 -21.41 5.38 26.34
CA CYS A 212 -20.29 6.21 25.88
C CYS A 212 -18.91 5.69 26.31
N LYS A 213 -18.80 4.38 26.58
CA LYS A 213 -17.52 3.72 26.88
C LYS A 213 -16.95 3.08 25.64
N CYS A 214 -15.62 3.06 25.53
CA CYS A 214 -14.96 2.63 24.30
C CYS A 214 -13.77 1.71 24.59
N MET A 215 -13.44 0.91 23.57
CA MET A 215 -12.15 0.25 23.44
C MET A 215 -11.35 0.98 22.37
N ASP A 216 -10.11 1.32 22.66
CA ASP A 216 -9.15 1.88 21.70
C ASP A 216 -8.16 0.79 21.28
N SER A 217 -7.71 0.84 20.04
CA SER A 217 -6.79 -0.14 19.47
C SER A 217 -5.80 0.54 18.53
N ALA A 218 -4.51 0.25 18.72
CA ALA A 218 -3.48 0.66 17.79
C ALA A 218 -3.33 -0.41 16.69
N LEU A 219 -3.79 -0.09 15.48
CA LEU A 219 -3.67 -0.97 14.32
C LEU A 219 -2.31 -0.70 13.66
N VAL A 220 -1.31 -1.40 14.17
CA VAL A 220 0.07 -1.44 13.69
C VAL A 220 0.47 -2.90 13.47
N SER A 221 1.63 -3.18 12.87
CA SER A 221 2.14 -4.56 12.86
C SER A 221 2.37 -5.02 14.33
N GLY A 222 1.69 -6.05 14.82
CA GLY A 222 1.82 -6.47 16.24
C GLY A 222 0.95 -5.72 17.28
N MET A 223 -0.18 -5.19 16.83
CA MET A 223 -1.35 -4.60 17.56
C MET A 223 -1.43 -4.75 19.09
N ALA A 224 -1.91 -3.69 19.75
CA ALA A 224 -2.30 -3.69 21.16
C ALA A 224 -3.68 -3.04 21.38
N PHE A 225 -4.37 -3.46 22.44
CA PHE A 225 -5.74 -3.07 22.77
C PHE A 225 -5.80 -2.42 24.14
N VAL A 226 -6.52 -1.32 24.23
CA VAL A 226 -6.78 -0.57 25.46
C VAL A 226 -8.29 -0.57 25.69
N CYS A 227 -8.75 -1.10 26.81
CA CYS A 227 -10.17 -1.15 27.16
C CYS A 227 -10.41 -0.28 28.39
N ASP A 228 -11.43 0.58 28.36
CA ASP A 228 -11.83 1.38 29.53
C ASP A 228 -13.28 1.16 29.96
N GLY A 229 -13.45 0.52 31.13
CA GLY A 229 -14.73 0.38 31.83
C GLY A 229 -15.73 -0.56 31.18
N LEU A 230 -15.34 -1.26 30.12
CA LEU A 230 -16.10 -2.24 29.35
C LEU A 230 -15.81 -3.65 29.87
N THR A 231 -16.70 -4.62 29.65
CA THR A 231 -16.54 -6.01 30.10
C THR A 231 -15.94 -6.86 28.99
N PRO A 232 -14.62 -7.19 29.01
CA PRO A 232 -13.95 -7.83 27.88
C PRO A 232 -14.62 -9.14 27.49
N ARG A 233 -14.79 -9.31 26.18
CA ARG A 233 -15.33 -10.52 25.56
C ARG A 233 -14.48 -10.88 24.37
N ILE A 234 -14.05 -12.14 24.29
CA ILE A 234 -13.30 -12.66 23.15
C ILE A 234 -14.08 -13.78 22.54
N ASP A 235 -14.58 -13.56 21.32
CA ASP A 235 -15.35 -14.56 20.59
C ASP A 235 -14.46 -15.26 19.57
N THR A 236 -14.68 -16.55 19.33
CA THR A 236 -13.96 -17.31 18.30
C THR A 236 -14.91 -18.26 17.59
N GLU A 237 -14.78 -18.42 16.27
CA GLU A 237 -15.57 -19.42 15.54
C GLU A 237 -15.14 -20.86 15.85
N HIS A 238 -14.03 -21.03 16.57
CA HIS A 238 -13.45 -22.30 16.98
C HIS A 238 -13.90 -22.70 18.38
N ASN A 239 -13.63 -23.95 18.78
CA ASN A 239 -13.88 -24.40 20.15
C ASN A 239 -12.67 -24.11 21.05
N ILE A 240 -12.88 -23.56 22.25
CA ILE A 240 -11.82 -23.38 23.25
C ILE A 240 -11.66 -24.70 23.99
N THR A 241 -10.61 -25.45 23.63
CA THR A 241 -10.36 -26.78 24.20
C THR A 241 -9.75 -26.73 25.59
N TYR A 242 -8.96 -25.69 25.88
CA TYR A 242 -8.28 -25.50 27.15
C TYR A 242 -7.86 -24.03 27.30
N VAL A 243 -7.86 -23.53 28.54
CA VAL A 243 -7.30 -22.23 28.92
C VAL A 243 -6.39 -22.45 30.12
N ASP A 244 -5.11 -22.11 29.99
CA ASP A 244 -4.19 -22.00 31.13
C ASP A 244 -4.26 -20.58 31.69
N ASP A 245 -4.75 -20.44 32.92
CA ASP A 245 -4.83 -19.20 33.68
C ASP A 245 -3.99 -19.24 34.96
N SER A 246 -3.02 -20.16 35.04
CA SER A 246 -2.21 -20.40 36.23
C SER A 246 -1.30 -19.22 36.60
N ALA A 247 -0.95 -18.38 35.63
CA ALA A 247 -0.15 -17.18 35.82
C ALA A 247 -1.05 -15.92 35.84
N PRO A 248 -1.07 -15.14 36.94
CA PRO A 248 -1.94 -13.96 37.04
C PRO A 248 -1.73 -12.94 35.93
N GLY A 249 -2.81 -12.63 35.18
CA GLY A 249 -2.79 -11.70 34.05
C GLY A 249 -2.29 -12.29 32.74
N LYS A 250 -2.01 -13.61 32.66
CA LYS A 250 -1.67 -14.33 31.44
C LYS A 250 -2.70 -15.45 31.23
N PHE A 251 -3.18 -15.60 30.00
CA PHE A 251 -4.08 -16.68 29.61
C PHE A 251 -3.57 -17.35 28.34
N VAL A 252 -3.34 -18.66 28.36
CA VAL A 252 -2.95 -19.43 27.17
C VAL A 252 -4.17 -20.19 26.66
N ILE A 253 -4.65 -19.82 25.47
CA ILE A 253 -5.93 -20.23 24.90
C ILE A 253 -5.68 -21.22 23.78
N HIS A 254 -6.16 -22.46 23.95
CA HIS A 254 -5.99 -23.53 22.96
C HIS A 254 -7.28 -23.75 22.17
N LEU A 255 -7.19 -23.58 20.86
CA LEU A 255 -8.32 -23.75 19.94
C LEU A 255 -8.31 -25.13 19.28
N ASN A 256 -9.48 -25.63 18.90
CA ASN A 256 -9.62 -26.94 18.23
C ASN A 256 -9.04 -26.99 16.81
N ASN A 257 -8.68 -25.83 16.21
CA ASN A 257 -7.97 -25.72 14.94
C ASN A 257 -6.44 -25.84 15.08
N SER A 258 -5.93 -26.21 16.27
CA SER A 258 -4.50 -26.32 16.64
C SER A 258 -3.77 -24.99 16.84
N GLN A 259 -4.43 -23.84 16.68
CA GLN A 259 -3.83 -22.57 17.07
C GLN A 259 -3.80 -22.44 18.59
N THR A 260 -2.73 -21.85 19.09
CA THR A 260 -2.62 -21.42 20.49
C THR A 260 -2.38 -19.93 20.53
N TRP A 261 -3.18 -19.22 21.32
CA TRP A 261 -3.08 -17.78 21.52
C TRP A 261 -2.71 -17.50 22.97
N VAL A 262 -1.98 -16.41 23.20
CA VAL A 262 -1.70 -15.91 24.54
C VAL A 262 -2.29 -14.53 24.70
N LEU A 263 -2.97 -14.33 25.82
CA LEU A 263 -3.51 -13.05 26.26
C LEU A 263 -2.74 -12.54 27.46
N TYR A 264 -2.38 -11.25 27.44
CA TYR A 264 -1.82 -10.53 28.56
C TYR A 264 -2.73 -9.39 28.97
N ALA A 265 -3.04 -9.31 30.26
CA ALA A 265 -3.80 -8.23 30.86
C ALA A 265 -2.90 -7.40 31.78
N SER A 266 -2.96 -6.07 31.63
CA SER A 266 -2.22 -5.16 32.53
C SER A 266 -2.68 -5.25 33.99
N ASP A 267 -3.99 -5.42 34.22
CA ASP A 267 -4.51 -5.73 35.55
C ASP A 267 -4.61 -7.25 35.73
N LYS A 268 -3.76 -7.76 36.62
CA LYS A 268 -3.66 -9.18 36.98
C LYS A 268 -4.89 -9.71 37.72
N SER A 269 -5.85 -8.86 38.06
CA SER A 269 -7.14 -9.25 38.63
C SER A 269 -8.20 -9.64 37.60
N LEU A 270 -7.89 -9.53 36.29
CA LEU A 270 -8.78 -10.02 35.24
C LEU A 270 -9.06 -11.51 35.45
N SER A 271 -10.32 -11.89 35.33
CA SER A 271 -10.78 -13.27 35.36
C SER A 271 -11.73 -13.46 34.18
N LEU A 272 -11.54 -14.56 33.46
CA LEU A 272 -12.28 -14.90 32.26
C LEU A 272 -12.94 -16.25 32.47
N ARG A 273 -14.21 -16.38 32.07
CA ARG A 273 -14.91 -17.67 32.00
C ARG A 273 -15.08 -18.08 30.55
N VAL A 274 -14.99 -19.38 30.30
CA VAL A 274 -15.35 -19.97 29.00
C VAL A 274 -16.86 -20.14 28.93
N GLU A 275 -17.47 -19.66 27.85
CA GLU A 275 -18.87 -19.90 27.51
C GLU A 275 -18.93 -20.74 26.22
N GLU A 276 -19.57 -21.92 26.29
CA GLU A 276 -19.72 -22.83 25.15
C GLU A 276 -21.02 -23.67 25.23
N PRO A 277 -21.68 -23.95 24.08
CA PRO A 277 -21.47 -23.32 22.78
C PRO A 277 -22.13 -21.93 22.73
N VAL A 278 -21.47 -20.96 22.10
CA VAL A 278 -22.06 -19.65 21.78
C VAL A 278 -22.52 -19.67 20.33
N VAL A 279 -23.81 -19.43 20.12
CA VAL A 279 -24.40 -19.32 18.77
C VAL A 279 -24.21 -17.89 18.28
N PHE A 280 -23.31 -17.70 17.32
CA PHE A 280 -23.07 -16.41 16.67
C PHE A 280 -24.07 -16.14 15.55
N SER A 281 -24.47 -17.20 14.83
CA SER A 281 -25.50 -17.13 13.79
C SER A 281 -26.20 -18.48 13.62
N VAL A 282 -27.23 -18.52 12.77
CA VAL A 282 -27.98 -19.76 12.46
C VAL A 282 -27.07 -20.90 11.99
N ASN A 283 -25.89 -20.59 11.43
CA ASN A 283 -24.95 -21.57 10.89
C ASN A 283 -23.57 -21.54 11.56
N ALA A 284 -23.35 -20.71 12.59
CA ALA A 284 -22.04 -20.56 13.24
C ALA A 284 -22.17 -20.68 14.76
N SER A 285 -21.48 -21.65 15.32
CA SER A 285 -21.29 -21.83 16.76
C SER A 285 -19.80 -21.88 17.05
N GLY A 286 -19.38 -21.27 18.15
CA GLY A 286 -18.04 -21.40 18.67
C GLY A 286 -18.03 -21.14 20.16
N SER A 287 -17.05 -20.38 20.61
CA SER A 287 -16.76 -20.21 22.03
C SER A 287 -16.45 -18.76 22.36
N SER A 288 -16.60 -18.43 23.64
CA SER A 288 -16.26 -17.10 24.12
C SER A 288 -15.50 -17.15 25.44
N LEU A 289 -14.53 -16.25 25.60
CA LEU A 289 -13.98 -15.87 26.89
C LEU A 289 -14.62 -14.57 27.34
N VAL A 290 -15.31 -14.60 28.47
CA VAL A 290 -16.05 -13.43 28.96
C VAL A 290 -15.53 -13.05 30.34
N ALA A 291 -15.23 -11.77 30.54
CA ALA A 291 -14.87 -11.27 31.85
C ALA A 291 -16.07 -11.27 32.80
N ASP A 292 -15.80 -11.42 34.09
CA ASP A 292 -16.85 -11.43 35.12
C ASP A 292 -17.35 -10.04 35.50
N LYS A 293 -16.60 -9.00 35.13
CA LYS A 293 -16.88 -7.59 35.45
C LYS A 293 -16.21 -6.66 34.43
N GLY A 294 -16.61 -5.40 34.44
CA GLY A 294 -15.93 -4.34 33.71
C GLY A 294 -14.45 -4.25 34.07
N TYR A 295 -13.64 -3.94 33.06
CA TYR A 295 -12.18 -3.89 33.08
C TYR A 295 -11.71 -2.53 32.58
N SER A 296 -10.69 -1.97 33.22
CA SER A 296 -9.97 -0.79 32.73
C SER A 296 -8.47 -1.11 32.71
N GLY A 297 -7.87 -1.08 31.53
CA GLY A 297 -6.47 -1.41 31.31
C GLY A 297 -6.21 -1.90 29.89
N THR A 298 -5.01 -2.42 29.64
CA THR A 298 -4.66 -2.98 28.34
C THR A 298 -4.88 -4.49 28.31
N ILE A 299 -5.37 -4.99 27.19
CA ILE A 299 -5.42 -6.42 26.86
C ILE A 299 -4.61 -6.58 25.57
N ARG A 300 -3.72 -7.56 25.53
CA ARG A 300 -2.94 -7.87 24.33
C ARG A 300 -3.09 -9.33 24.03
N VAL A 301 -3.36 -9.64 22.76
CA VAL A 301 -3.42 -11.02 22.30
C VAL A 301 -2.37 -11.24 21.22
N ALA A 302 -1.73 -12.39 21.25
CA ALA A 302 -0.77 -12.80 20.25
C ALA A 302 -0.92 -14.29 19.99
N ILE A 303 -0.86 -14.70 18.73
CA ILE A 303 -0.71 -16.10 18.38
C ILE A 303 0.70 -16.58 18.78
N LEU A 304 0.79 -17.75 19.40
CA LEU A 304 2.07 -18.41 19.67
C LEU A 304 2.60 -19.03 18.36
N PRO A 305 3.89 -18.84 18.04
CA PRO A 305 4.50 -19.53 16.91
C PRO A 305 4.36 -21.05 17.04
N GLU A 306 4.05 -21.75 15.96
CA GLU A 306 3.86 -23.22 15.96
C GLU A 306 5.12 -23.96 16.48
N GLU A 307 6.29 -23.41 16.19
CA GLU A 307 7.60 -23.95 16.59
C GLU A 307 8.11 -23.35 17.92
N ALA A 308 7.27 -22.64 18.68
CA ALA A 308 7.66 -22.11 19.98
C ALA A 308 7.97 -23.24 20.96
N ALA A 309 9.10 -23.14 21.66
CA ALA A 309 9.52 -24.15 22.63
C ALA A 309 8.60 -24.22 23.87
N ASP A 310 7.97 -23.09 24.20
CA ASP A 310 7.01 -22.92 25.30
C ASP A 310 6.10 -21.70 25.05
N ASP A 311 5.16 -21.46 25.97
CA ASP A 311 4.20 -20.36 25.92
C ASP A 311 4.73 -19.02 26.45
N THR A 312 6.03 -18.92 26.78
CA THR A 312 6.63 -17.76 27.47
C THR A 312 7.34 -16.80 26.54
N VAL A 313 7.38 -17.12 25.24
CA VAL A 313 8.12 -16.39 24.20
C VAL A 313 7.82 -14.87 24.14
N TYR A 314 6.65 -14.44 24.62
CA TYR A 314 6.25 -13.03 24.64
C TYR A 314 6.21 -12.40 26.05
N ASP A 315 6.43 -13.18 27.11
CA ASP A 315 6.14 -12.78 28.50
C ASP A 315 6.85 -11.46 28.89
N GLU A 316 8.13 -11.34 28.55
CA GLU A 316 8.94 -10.15 28.90
C GLU A 316 8.58 -8.90 28.09
N TYR A 317 8.03 -9.06 26.90
CA TYR A 317 7.68 -7.98 25.96
C TYR A 317 6.22 -7.52 26.09
N ALA A 318 5.39 -8.28 26.79
CA ALA A 318 3.94 -8.07 26.88
C ALA A 318 3.55 -6.68 27.42
N SER A 319 4.42 -6.03 28.20
CA SER A 319 4.17 -4.70 28.77
C SER A 319 4.76 -3.54 27.93
N CYS A 320 5.29 -3.78 26.73
CA CYS A 320 5.68 -2.73 25.78
C CYS A 320 4.95 -2.90 24.45
N MET A 321 4.15 -1.90 24.05
CA MET A 321 3.31 -1.92 22.85
C MET A 321 3.65 -0.80 21.88
N VAL A 322 3.45 -1.05 20.59
CA VAL A 322 3.55 -0.03 19.53
C VAL A 322 2.19 0.64 19.38
N MET A 323 2.21 1.97 19.32
CA MET A 323 1.01 2.81 19.21
C MET A 323 0.90 3.50 17.84
N GLY A 324 2.01 3.55 17.11
CA GLY A 324 2.15 4.28 15.85
C GLY A 324 3.62 4.37 15.45
N GLY A 325 3.92 5.24 14.52
CA GLY A 325 5.30 5.55 14.18
C GLY A 325 5.45 6.51 13.01
N GLY A 326 6.63 7.13 12.96
CA GLY A 326 7.02 8.06 11.90
C GLY A 326 8.24 7.57 11.13
N VAL A 327 8.46 8.18 9.97
CA VAL A 327 9.64 7.94 9.13
C VAL A 327 10.53 9.18 9.10
N SER A 328 11.84 8.97 9.08
CA SER A 328 12.82 10.00 8.75
C SER A 328 13.75 9.50 7.66
N MET A 329 14.30 10.41 6.86
CA MET A 329 15.29 10.10 5.84
C MET A 329 16.53 10.96 6.06
N GLU A 330 17.60 10.33 6.52
CA GLU A 330 18.88 10.98 6.85
C GLU A 330 19.79 11.14 5.63
N SER A 331 19.62 10.29 4.60
CA SER A 331 20.38 10.37 3.35
C SER A 331 19.66 9.68 2.20
N ARG A 332 20.19 9.81 0.97
CA ARG A 332 19.66 9.11 -0.21
C ARG A 332 19.62 7.59 -0.07
N THR A 333 20.45 7.03 0.80
CA THR A 333 20.55 5.58 1.06
C THR A 333 20.12 5.18 2.45
N GLY A 334 19.73 6.12 3.31
CA GLY A 334 19.52 5.86 4.73
C GLY A 334 18.24 6.49 5.23
N TYR A 335 17.41 5.68 5.88
CA TYR A 335 16.15 6.10 6.49
C TYR A 335 15.94 5.37 7.82
N SER A 336 15.12 5.96 8.70
CA SER A 336 14.75 5.35 9.97
C SER A 336 13.24 5.31 10.16
N LEU A 337 12.76 4.24 10.79
CA LEU A 337 11.41 4.12 11.34
C LEU A 337 11.49 4.37 12.85
N HIS A 338 10.73 5.36 13.33
CA HIS A 338 10.62 5.70 14.74
C HIS A 338 9.29 5.17 15.26
N TRP A 339 9.34 4.24 16.20
CA TRP A 339 8.15 3.61 16.77
C TRP A 339 7.69 4.40 17.98
N ASP A 340 6.41 4.76 17.99
CA ASP A 340 5.78 5.29 19.20
C ASP A 340 5.41 4.10 20.08
N VAL A 341 5.95 4.07 21.29
CA VAL A 341 5.79 2.95 22.21
C VAL A 341 5.20 3.39 23.54
N GLU A 342 4.41 2.50 24.14
CA GLU A 342 3.83 2.70 25.46
C GLU A 342 4.02 1.46 26.33
N GLY A 343 4.25 1.68 27.62
CA GLY A 343 4.21 0.65 28.65
C GLY A 343 5.50 0.49 29.45
N SER A 344 5.41 -0.27 30.55
CA SER A 344 6.39 -0.24 31.63
C SER A 344 7.71 -0.93 31.33
N THR A 345 7.76 -1.82 30.33
CA THR A 345 8.98 -2.56 29.96
C THR A 345 9.70 -1.99 28.75
N CYS A 346 9.19 -0.92 28.12
CA CYS A 346 9.80 -0.37 26.90
C CYS A 346 11.24 0.10 27.09
N GLU A 347 11.56 0.74 28.22
CA GLU A 347 12.94 1.22 28.48
C GLU A 347 13.88 0.12 28.98
N SER A 348 13.35 -0.92 29.62
CA SER A 348 14.15 -1.93 30.35
C SER A 348 14.33 -3.25 29.59
N VAL A 349 13.29 -3.73 28.91
CA VAL A 349 13.29 -4.95 28.08
C VAL A 349 13.30 -4.60 26.61
N GLY A 350 12.52 -3.59 26.22
CA GLY A 350 12.41 -3.13 24.85
C GLY A 350 11.10 -3.52 24.18
N LEU A 351 10.88 -2.91 23.02
CA LEU A 351 9.82 -3.25 22.09
C LEU A 351 10.18 -4.53 21.34
N LEU A 352 9.27 -5.51 21.32
CA LEU A 352 9.25 -6.59 20.33
C LEU A 352 8.33 -6.22 19.16
N HIS A 353 8.88 -6.13 17.96
CA HIS A 353 8.11 -5.84 16.75
C HIS A 353 8.61 -6.67 15.55
N PHE A 354 7.69 -7.10 14.68
CA PHE A 354 8.01 -8.06 13.60
C PHE A 354 8.50 -7.34 12.34
N ALA A 355 9.73 -7.63 11.92
CA ALA A 355 10.29 -7.12 10.68
C ALA A 355 10.06 -8.09 9.51
N LEU A 356 9.71 -7.55 8.34
CA LEU A 356 9.62 -8.25 7.07
C LEU A 356 11.01 -8.61 6.52
N PRO A 357 11.13 -9.56 5.56
CA PRO A 357 12.43 -9.97 5.02
C PRO A 357 13.30 -8.82 4.50
N HIS A 358 12.72 -7.89 3.71
CA HIS A 358 13.46 -6.75 3.17
C HIS A 358 13.92 -5.79 4.27
N GLN A 359 13.13 -5.62 5.33
CA GLN A 359 13.51 -4.82 6.50
C GLN A 359 14.70 -5.46 7.21
N VAL A 360 14.68 -6.77 7.47
CA VAL A 360 15.81 -7.48 8.10
C VAL A 360 17.08 -7.40 7.24
N GLU A 361 16.95 -7.39 5.91
CA GLU A 361 18.07 -7.32 4.97
C GLU A 361 18.76 -5.96 4.96
N SER A 362 18.00 -4.86 4.96
CA SER A 362 18.56 -3.50 4.94
C SER A 362 18.74 -2.85 6.32
N MET A 363 18.21 -3.47 7.38
CA MET A 363 18.37 -2.96 8.75
C MET A 363 19.84 -2.96 9.18
N THR A 364 20.29 -1.80 9.64
CA THR A 364 21.64 -1.60 10.16
C THR A 364 21.84 -2.30 11.51
N GLY A 365 23.10 -2.52 11.88
CA GLY A 365 23.47 -3.18 13.12
C GLY A 365 23.55 -4.71 12.98
N SER A 366 22.96 -5.44 13.92
CA SER A 366 22.94 -6.91 13.94
C SER A 366 21.52 -7.41 14.15
N PRO A 367 20.63 -7.24 13.16
CA PRO A 367 19.23 -7.63 13.28
C PRO A 367 19.11 -9.14 13.50
N THR A 368 18.09 -9.53 14.27
CA THR A 368 17.72 -10.93 14.46
C THR A 368 17.24 -11.49 13.13
N LYS A 369 17.87 -12.58 12.69
CA LYS A 369 17.50 -13.33 11.48
C LYS A 369 16.67 -14.55 11.81
N THR A 370 15.97 -15.11 10.83
CA THR A 370 15.20 -16.37 10.96
C THR A 370 16.04 -17.55 11.45
N THR A 371 17.36 -17.52 11.23
CA THR A 371 18.31 -18.56 11.64
C THR A 371 18.96 -18.29 13.00
N SER A 372 18.62 -17.19 13.67
CA SER A 372 19.20 -16.84 14.97
C SER A 372 18.64 -17.74 16.06
N PRO A 373 19.46 -18.23 17.00
CA PRO A 373 18.96 -18.99 18.14
C PRO A 373 17.93 -18.18 18.94
N GLY A 374 16.77 -18.77 19.21
CA GLY A 374 15.68 -18.11 19.95
C GLY A 374 14.91 -17.05 19.15
N ALA A 375 15.10 -16.96 17.83
CA ALA A 375 14.33 -16.03 17.00
C ALA A 375 12.84 -16.36 17.05
N ILE A 376 12.03 -15.33 17.28
CA ILE A 376 10.57 -15.42 17.21
C ILE A 376 10.18 -15.19 15.75
N VAL A 377 9.61 -16.19 15.11
CA VAL A 377 9.33 -16.18 13.66
C VAL A 377 7.85 -16.42 13.42
N MET A 378 7.27 -15.58 12.56
CA MET A 378 5.86 -15.65 12.16
C MET A 378 5.74 -15.56 10.64
N HIS A 379 4.70 -16.12 10.04
CA HIS A 379 4.44 -15.88 8.63
C HIS A 379 3.62 -14.62 8.43
N SER A 380 4.05 -13.74 7.52
CA SER A 380 3.15 -12.73 6.97
C SER A 380 2.12 -13.39 6.04
N ALA A 381 1.07 -12.65 5.68
CA ALA A 381 0.09 -13.15 4.73
C ALA A 381 0.72 -13.47 3.37
N THR A 382 1.54 -12.57 2.79
CA THR A 382 2.03 -12.73 1.41
C THR A 382 3.50 -12.37 1.20
N ARG A 383 4.22 -11.99 2.26
CA ARG A 383 5.57 -11.40 2.19
C ARG A 383 6.65 -12.26 2.86
N GLY A 384 6.38 -13.55 3.09
CA GLY A 384 7.33 -14.50 3.67
C GLY A 384 7.39 -14.46 5.20
N LEU A 385 8.51 -14.96 5.75
CA LEU A 385 8.77 -15.05 7.18
C LEU A 385 9.13 -13.68 7.75
N MET A 386 8.43 -13.29 8.80
CA MET A 386 8.74 -12.13 9.64
C MET A 386 9.53 -12.57 10.86
N VAL A 387 10.43 -11.72 11.35
CA VAL A 387 11.26 -12.01 12.54
C VAL A 387 11.10 -10.90 13.56
N GLY A 388 10.81 -11.28 14.80
CA GLY A 388 10.76 -10.37 15.93
C GLY A 388 12.11 -9.71 16.17
N GLN A 389 12.13 -8.37 16.13
CA GLN A 389 13.25 -7.54 16.54
C GLN A 389 12.94 -6.94 17.91
N VAL A 390 13.92 -7.00 18.79
CA VAL A 390 13.83 -6.43 20.15
C VAL A 390 14.73 -5.21 20.23
N THR A 391 14.20 -4.09 20.69
CA THR A 391 15.01 -2.88 20.90
C THR A 391 14.49 -2.02 22.05
N THR A 392 15.41 -1.56 22.92
CA THR A 392 15.13 -0.55 23.95
C THR A 392 15.22 0.88 23.42
N ASN A 393 15.75 1.05 22.21
CA ASN A 393 15.66 2.28 21.45
C ASN A 393 14.63 2.08 20.33
N PRO A 394 13.42 2.65 20.40
CA PRO A 394 12.33 2.38 19.47
C PRO A 394 12.56 3.05 18.11
N THR A 395 13.70 2.77 17.49
CA THR A 395 14.10 3.26 16.17
C THR A 395 14.80 2.14 15.43
N TRP A 396 14.34 1.87 14.21
CA TRP A 396 15.00 0.98 13.26
C TRP A 396 15.61 1.81 12.15
N SER A 397 16.91 1.68 11.94
CA SER A 397 17.63 2.40 10.87
C SER A 397 18.02 1.45 9.76
N PHE A 398 17.85 1.89 8.53
CA PHE A 398 18.02 1.10 7.31
C PHE A 398 19.05 1.74 6.39
N VAL A 399 19.76 0.90 5.63
CA VAL A 399 20.64 1.33 4.55
C VAL A 399 20.33 0.56 3.29
N GLU A 400 19.89 1.27 2.26
CA GLU A 400 19.66 0.76 0.92
C GLU A 400 20.85 1.16 0.04
N PRO A 401 21.65 0.20 -0.46
CA PRO A 401 22.80 0.53 -1.31
C PRO A 401 22.32 1.18 -2.61
N GLU A 402 23.05 2.20 -3.09
CA GLU A 402 22.79 2.74 -4.43
C GLU A 402 23.06 1.67 -5.48
N ALA A 403 22.33 1.76 -6.59
CA ALA A 403 22.65 0.99 -7.78
C ALA A 403 24.12 1.22 -8.17
N ASP A 404 24.84 0.14 -8.48
CA ASP A 404 26.24 0.19 -8.91
C ASP A 404 26.40 0.62 -10.38
N PHE A 405 25.30 1.03 -11.01
CA PHE A 405 25.25 1.55 -12.37
C PHE A 405 24.62 2.94 -12.40
N GLU A 406 25.12 3.78 -13.31
CA GLU A 406 24.57 5.11 -13.56
C GLU A 406 23.23 5.00 -14.28
N VAL A 407 22.19 5.63 -13.71
CA VAL A 407 20.88 5.80 -14.36
C VAL A 407 20.87 7.17 -15.01
N ASP A 408 20.76 7.18 -16.34
CA ASP A 408 20.64 8.38 -17.16
C ASP A 408 19.46 8.20 -18.14
N PHE A 409 19.11 9.25 -18.88
CA PHE A 409 18.12 9.20 -19.97
C PHE A 409 18.52 8.25 -21.11
N TYR A 410 19.81 7.90 -21.20
CA TYR A 410 20.38 7.05 -22.24
C TYR A 410 20.79 5.67 -21.71
N PRO A 411 20.87 4.65 -22.60
CA PRO A 411 21.49 3.38 -22.23
C PRO A 411 22.94 3.60 -21.79
N ALA A 412 23.40 2.78 -20.83
CA ALA A 412 24.78 2.84 -20.31
C ALA A 412 25.88 2.71 -21.40
N ARG A 413 25.53 2.21 -22.59
CA ARG A 413 26.40 2.19 -23.76
C ARG A 413 25.66 2.74 -24.96
N LYS A 414 26.19 3.83 -25.53
CA LYS A 414 25.69 4.38 -26.78
C LYS A 414 25.87 3.40 -27.95
N PRO A 415 24.95 3.37 -28.92
CA PRO A 415 25.10 2.52 -30.09
C PRO A 415 26.34 2.93 -30.90
N SER A 416 27.06 1.93 -31.42
CA SER A 416 28.15 2.20 -32.36
C SER A 416 27.58 2.53 -33.75
N PRO A 417 28.33 3.23 -34.61
CA PRO A 417 27.89 3.49 -35.99
C PRO A 417 27.54 2.22 -36.77
N TRP A 418 28.25 1.11 -36.50
CA TRP A 418 27.93 -0.19 -37.10
C TRP A 418 26.54 -0.69 -36.69
N ILE A 419 26.19 -0.62 -35.41
CA ILE A 419 24.88 -1.05 -34.91
C ILE A 419 23.76 -0.19 -35.50
N VAL A 420 23.94 1.13 -35.54
CA VAL A 420 22.96 2.06 -36.13
C VAL A 420 22.67 1.70 -37.58
N LEU A 421 23.70 1.34 -38.35
CA LEU A 421 23.56 0.91 -39.75
C LEU A 421 22.94 -0.49 -39.88
N GLU A 422 23.42 -1.46 -39.10
CA GLU A 422 22.98 -2.86 -39.15
C GLU A 422 21.50 -3.00 -38.80
N THR A 423 21.02 -2.26 -37.79
CA THR A 423 19.62 -2.28 -37.37
C THR A 423 18.76 -1.23 -38.05
N ASP A 424 19.35 -0.40 -38.91
CA ASP A 424 18.65 0.67 -39.63
C ASP A 424 17.86 1.60 -38.69
N MET A 425 18.54 1.97 -37.59
CA MET A 425 17.93 2.66 -36.44
C MET A 425 17.44 4.05 -36.82
N LEU A 426 18.23 4.79 -37.60
CA LEU A 426 17.88 6.15 -38.03
C LEU A 426 16.61 6.17 -38.89
N ARG A 427 16.50 5.28 -39.88
CA ARG A 427 15.33 5.21 -40.75
C ARG A 427 14.08 4.81 -39.97
N THR A 428 14.22 3.88 -39.02
CA THR A 428 13.12 3.47 -38.15
C THR A 428 12.67 4.60 -37.24
N LEU A 429 13.61 5.32 -36.62
CA LEU A 429 13.32 6.48 -35.77
C LEU A 429 12.59 7.58 -36.54
N GLN A 430 13.07 7.92 -37.75
CA GLN A 430 12.42 8.90 -38.62
C GLN A 430 11.00 8.47 -38.97
N LYS A 431 10.80 7.21 -39.35
CA LYS A 431 9.49 6.64 -39.67
C LYS A 431 8.53 6.77 -38.49
N ASP A 432 8.98 6.44 -37.27
CA ASP A 432 8.14 6.48 -36.08
C ASP A 432 7.80 7.93 -35.68
N ILE A 433 8.77 8.85 -35.73
CA ILE A 433 8.54 10.28 -35.45
C ILE A 433 7.56 10.90 -36.45
N MET A 434 7.70 10.57 -37.74
CA MET A 434 6.86 11.08 -38.83
C MET A 434 5.50 10.38 -38.93
N GLY A 435 5.32 9.23 -38.28
CA GLY A 435 4.06 8.48 -38.29
C GLY A 435 2.87 9.29 -37.78
N ASN A 436 1.64 8.82 -38.03
CA ASN A 436 0.47 9.46 -37.44
C ASN A 436 0.29 9.03 -35.98
N TRP A 437 0.34 9.99 -35.06
CA TRP A 437 0.09 9.80 -33.62
C TRP A 437 -1.22 10.47 -33.17
N SER A 438 -1.93 11.12 -34.09
CA SER A 438 -3.13 11.92 -33.81
C SER A 438 -4.36 11.06 -33.52
N ASP A 439 -4.38 9.81 -33.99
CA ASP A 439 -5.53 8.90 -33.84
C ASP A 439 -5.51 8.16 -32.50
N TRP A 440 -4.57 8.51 -31.62
CA TRP A 440 -4.27 7.76 -30.39
C TRP A 440 -4.76 8.48 -29.12
N ASP A 441 -5.72 9.38 -29.28
CA ASP A 441 -6.52 9.90 -28.17
C ASP A 441 -7.38 8.77 -27.61
N ALA A 442 -6.76 7.96 -26.74
CA ALA A 442 -7.49 7.02 -25.95
C ALA A 442 -8.29 7.84 -24.95
N ASP A 443 -9.58 7.55 -24.76
CA ASP A 443 -10.42 8.12 -23.71
C ASP A 443 -9.93 7.68 -22.30
N SER A 444 -8.65 7.90 -21.98
CA SER A 444 -7.93 7.39 -20.83
C SER A 444 -6.56 8.06 -20.67
N TRP A 445 -6.36 8.68 -19.51
CA TRP A 445 -5.07 9.24 -19.09
C TRP A 445 -3.93 8.22 -19.10
N TYR A 446 -4.20 6.97 -18.75
CA TYR A 446 -3.17 5.91 -18.71
C TYR A 446 -2.62 5.60 -20.10
N TYR A 447 -3.49 5.41 -21.09
CA TYR A 447 -3.04 5.12 -22.45
C TYR A 447 -2.42 6.34 -23.13
N ASN A 448 -3.00 7.54 -22.93
CA ASN A 448 -2.43 8.79 -23.42
C ASN A 448 -1.02 9.02 -22.84
N GLY A 449 -0.83 8.82 -21.52
CA GLY A 449 0.47 8.91 -20.87
C GLY A 449 1.51 7.94 -21.47
N LYS A 450 1.13 6.70 -21.78
CA LYS A 450 2.02 5.74 -22.46
C LYS A 450 2.43 6.21 -23.85
N TYR A 451 1.52 6.85 -24.60
CA TYR A 451 1.85 7.39 -25.91
C TYR A 451 2.78 8.60 -25.82
N PHE A 452 2.52 9.52 -24.90
CA PHE A 452 3.38 10.68 -24.67
C PHE A 452 4.79 10.26 -24.26
N GLN A 453 4.92 9.35 -23.29
CA GLN A 453 6.22 8.84 -22.87
C GLN A 453 6.95 8.14 -24.02
N LYS A 454 6.25 7.29 -24.79
CA LYS A 454 6.85 6.60 -25.94
C LYS A 454 7.38 7.59 -26.97
N TYR A 455 6.60 8.63 -27.30
CA TYR A 455 7.03 9.65 -28.26
C TYR A 455 8.18 10.50 -27.72
N ALA A 456 8.14 10.88 -26.44
CA ALA A 456 9.22 11.58 -25.76
C ALA A 456 10.54 10.78 -25.80
N SER A 457 10.48 9.45 -25.64
CA SER A 457 11.64 8.57 -25.82
C SER A 457 12.22 8.63 -27.24
N LEU A 458 11.38 8.78 -28.29
CA LEU A 458 11.87 9.00 -29.66
C LEU A 458 12.60 10.34 -29.78
N CYS A 459 12.10 11.39 -29.13
CA CYS A 459 12.79 12.69 -29.13
C CYS A 459 14.13 12.61 -28.39
N LEU A 460 14.23 11.85 -27.29
CA LEU A 460 15.51 11.59 -26.63
C LEU A 460 16.51 10.88 -27.56
N MET A 461 16.05 9.89 -28.34
CA MET A 461 16.88 9.24 -29.35
C MET A 461 17.27 10.19 -30.49
N ALA A 462 16.38 11.09 -30.90
CA ALA A 462 16.65 12.10 -31.91
C ALA A 462 17.65 13.16 -31.42
N ALA A 463 17.85 13.30 -30.10
CA ALA A 463 18.89 14.13 -29.51
C ALA A 463 20.26 13.42 -29.43
N ASP A 464 20.32 12.09 -29.59
CA ASP A 464 21.57 11.34 -29.49
C ASP A 464 22.35 11.36 -30.81
N SER A 465 23.47 12.10 -30.81
CA SER A 465 24.34 12.21 -31.98
C SER A 465 24.98 10.90 -32.42
N SER A 466 25.00 9.87 -31.56
CA SER A 466 25.43 8.52 -31.96
C SER A 466 24.45 7.85 -32.92
N VAL A 467 23.17 8.25 -32.89
CA VAL A 467 22.08 7.71 -33.73
C VAL A 467 21.85 8.59 -34.96
N VAL A 468 21.74 9.91 -34.77
CA VAL A 468 21.33 10.85 -35.84
C VAL A 468 22.48 11.66 -36.44
N GLY A 469 23.69 11.56 -35.89
CA GLY A 469 24.80 12.43 -36.26
C GLY A 469 24.64 13.85 -35.69
N PRO A 470 25.23 14.88 -36.32
CA PRO A 470 25.19 16.25 -35.80
C PRO A 470 23.88 17.01 -36.14
N ASP A 471 22.96 16.41 -36.90
CA ASP A 471 21.74 17.07 -37.36
C ASP A 471 20.66 17.08 -36.26
N THR A 472 20.17 18.28 -35.92
CA THR A 472 19.14 18.50 -34.90
C THR A 472 17.75 18.73 -35.47
N LEU A 473 17.57 18.72 -36.80
CA LEU A 473 16.27 18.99 -37.43
C LEU A 473 15.20 17.98 -37.01
N LEU A 474 15.57 16.69 -36.92
CA LEU A 474 14.68 15.63 -36.49
C LEU A 474 14.22 15.83 -35.03
N LEU A 475 15.14 16.28 -34.15
CA LEU A 475 14.82 16.61 -32.77
C LEU A 475 13.84 17.78 -32.69
N SER A 476 14.12 18.88 -33.38
CA SER A 476 13.23 20.06 -33.38
C SER A 476 11.81 19.70 -33.84
N PHE A 477 11.70 18.92 -34.93
CA PHE A 477 10.40 18.43 -35.40
C PHE A 477 9.71 17.53 -34.37
N CYS A 478 10.47 16.64 -33.73
CA CYS A 478 9.94 15.75 -32.69
C CYS A 478 9.38 16.54 -31.51
N LEU A 479 10.13 17.52 -30.99
CA LEU A 479 9.70 18.33 -29.85
C LEU A 479 8.45 19.16 -30.17
N GLU A 480 8.41 19.82 -31.33
CA GLU A 480 7.24 20.60 -31.74
C GLU A 480 5.98 19.71 -31.83
N LYS A 481 6.14 18.47 -32.32
CA LYS A 481 5.03 17.52 -32.39
C LYS A 481 4.63 17.00 -31.00
N LEU A 482 5.58 16.73 -30.12
CA LEU A 482 5.31 16.32 -28.73
C LEU A 482 4.55 17.41 -27.96
N GLU A 483 4.97 18.67 -28.08
CA GLU A 483 4.29 19.81 -27.46
C GLU A 483 2.84 19.94 -27.96
N LYS A 484 2.62 19.79 -29.27
CA LYS A 484 1.26 19.77 -29.84
C LYS A 484 0.44 18.58 -29.37
N MET A 485 1.05 17.43 -29.07
CA MET A 485 0.35 16.27 -28.54
C MET A 485 -0.08 16.49 -27.09
N ILE A 486 0.78 17.06 -26.25
CA ILE A 486 0.48 17.32 -24.84
C ILE A 486 -0.48 18.50 -24.69
N GLY A 487 -0.29 19.58 -25.45
CA GLY A 487 -1.12 20.80 -25.37
C GLY A 487 -2.52 20.67 -25.97
N ARG A 488 -2.91 19.48 -26.45
CA ARG A 488 -4.28 19.16 -26.89
C ARG A 488 -5.16 18.58 -25.77
N CYS A 489 -4.57 18.21 -24.63
CA CYS A 489 -5.28 17.67 -23.48
C CYS A 489 -5.92 18.75 -22.61
#